data_AF-A0A0K8R6Q2-F1
#
_entry.id   AF-A0A0K8R6Q2-F1
#
_cell.length_a   1.000
_cell.length_b   1.000
_cell.length_c   1.000
_cell.angle_alpha   90.00
_cell.angle_beta   90.00
_cell.angle_gamma   90.00
#
_symmetry.space_group_name_H-M   'P 1'
#
loop_
_entity.id
_entity.type
_entity.pdbx_description
1 polymer ?
#
loop_
_entity_poly.entity_id
_entity_poly.type
_entity_poly.pdbx_seq_one_letter_code
_entity_poly.pdbx_strand_id
1 'polypeptide(L)' 'MRSSFIFCLLAMYYIVSASAKSCSMEMTIPSVPCRSLCLLSNGGQELTKKGPETSCKMPGGKTGKCKDGECETKLG' A
#
# COMPACT_ATOMS: atom_id res chain seq x y z
N MET A 1 20.80 -30.78 -15.14
CA MET A 1 20.59 -29.33 -15.45
C MET A 1 19.17 -28.82 -15.23
N ARG A 2 18.11 -29.65 -15.23
CA ARG A 2 16.75 -29.17 -14.91
C ARG A 2 16.52 -28.82 -13.43
N SER A 3 17.18 -29.53 -12.52
CA SER A 3 17.07 -29.30 -11.07
C SER A 3 17.62 -27.93 -10.62
N SER A 4 18.74 -27.48 -11.19
CA SER A 4 19.32 -26.15 -10.90
C SER A 4 18.41 -25.01 -11.32
N PHE A 5 17.71 -25.15 -12.45
CA PHE A 5 16.75 -24.15 -12.94
C PHE A 5 15.55 -23.98 -12.00
N ILE A 6 15.01 -25.09 -11.49
CA ILE A 6 13.91 -25.06 -10.52
C ILE A 6 14.34 -24.39 -9.22
N PHE A 7 15.56 -24.66 -8.76
CA PHE A 7 16.10 -24.05 -7.55
C PHE A 7 16.28 -22.52 -7.70
N CYS A 8 16.76 -22.06 -8.86
CA CYS A 8 16.87 -20.63 -9.16
C CYS A 8 15.51 -19.93 -9.21
N LEU A 9 14.48 -20.57 -9.79
CA LEU A 9 13.12 -20.01 -9.81
C LEU A 9 12.52 -19.92 -8.41
N LEU A 10 12.72 -20.93 -7.57
CA LEU A 10 12.27 -20.91 -6.18
C LEU A 10 12.96 -19.80 -5.40
N ALA A 11 14.28 -19.62 -5.57
CA ALA A 11 15.02 -18.56 -4.92
C ALA A 11 14.52 -17.16 -5.35
N MET A 12 14.28 -16.94 -6.64
CA MET A 12 13.71 -15.68 -7.12
C MET A 12 12.30 -15.43 -6.60
N TYR A 13 11.46 -16.46 -6.57
CA TYR A 13 10.11 -16.38 -6.01
C TYR A 13 10.15 -16.00 -4.52
N TYR A 14 11.04 -16.60 -3.73
CA TYR A 14 11.24 -16.26 -2.32
C TYR A 14 11.69 -14.82 -2.11
N ILE A 15 12.62 -14.31 -2.94
CA ILE A 15 13.10 -12.92 -2.84
C ILE A 15 11.98 -11.93 -3.19
N VAL A 16 11.17 -12.23 -4.22
CA VAL A 16 10.01 -11.41 -4.60
C VAL A 16 8.94 -11.41 -3.51
N SER A 17 8.61 -12.58 -2.95
CA SER A 17 7.65 -12.69 -1.85
C SER A 17 8.11 -11.97 -0.57
N ALA A 18 9.42 -11.96 -0.28
CA ALA A 18 9.96 -11.25 0.90
C ALA A 18 10.05 -9.73 0.72
N SER A 19 10.16 -9.25 -0.53
CA SER A 19 10.25 -7.82 -0.86
C SER A 19 8.90 -7.14 -1.05
N ALA A 20 7.84 -7.93 -1.24
CA ALA A 20 6.47 -7.44 -1.05
C ALA A 20 6.27 -7.18 0.45
N LYS A 21 6.29 -5.90 0.86
CA LYS A 21 5.87 -5.47 2.20
C LYS A 21 4.49 -6.08 2.46
N SER A 22 4.45 -7.19 3.20
CA SER A 22 3.25 -8.01 3.32
C SER A 22 2.33 -7.33 4.31
N CYS A 23 1.51 -6.42 3.79
CA CYS A 23 0.43 -5.87 4.56
C CYS A 23 -0.57 -6.99 4.86
N SER A 24 -0.51 -7.51 6.09
CA SER A 24 -1.39 -8.60 6.50
C SER A 24 -2.84 -8.13 6.57
N MET A 25 -3.05 -6.86 6.92
CA MET A 25 -4.37 -6.23 6.91
C MET A 25 -4.21 -4.73 6.64
N GLU A 26 -4.93 -4.23 5.65
CA GLU A 26 -5.01 -2.79 5.37
C GLU A 26 -6.32 -2.21 5.90
N MET A 27 -6.23 -1.16 6.73
CA MET A 27 -7.39 -0.42 7.24
C MET A 27 -7.39 1.01 6.72
N THR A 28 -8.54 1.49 6.28
CA THR A 28 -8.72 2.91 5.93
C THR A 28 -8.98 3.74 7.18
N ILE A 29 -8.31 4.88 7.30
CA ILE A 29 -8.48 5.79 8.43
C ILE A 29 -9.39 6.96 8.00
N PRO A 30 -10.57 7.15 8.63
CA PRO A 30 -11.51 8.20 8.22
C PRO A 30 -10.96 9.62 8.31
N SER A 31 -10.07 9.90 9.27
CA SER A 31 -9.46 11.22 9.47
C SER A 31 -8.34 11.56 8.49
N VAL A 32 -7.69 10.54 7.88
CA VAL A 32 -6.60 10.71 6.90
C VAL A 32 -6.85 9.83 5.68
N PRO A 33 -7.74 10.23 4.75
CA PRO A 33 -8.28 9.37 3.71
C PRO A 33 -7.24 8.85 2.70
N CYS A 34 -6.08 9.50 2.62
CA CYS A 34 -4.96 9.14 1.74
C CYS A 34 -3.86 8.34 2.42
N ARG A 35 -4.07 7.95 3.68
CA ARG A 35 -3.23 6.99 4.38
C ARG A 35 -4.05 5.76 4.73
N SER A 36 -3.39 4.62 4.72
CA SER A 36 -3.90 3.37 5.26
C SER A 36 -3.05 2.95 6.44
N LEU A 37 -3.67 2.29 7.41
CA LEU A 37 -2.94 1.58 8.45
C LEU A 37 -2.70 0.17 7.95
N CYS A 38 -1.43 -0.21 7.90
CA CYS A 38 -1.00 -1.52 7.51
C CYS A 38 -0.56 -2.32 8.73
N LEU A 39 -1.24 -3.43 9.01
CA LEU A 39 -0.82 -4.38 10.03
C LEU A 39 0.19 -5.34 9.41
N LEU A 40 1.39 -5.36 9.97
CA LEU A 40 2.45 -6.28 9.56
C LEU A 40 2.22 -7.65 10.19
N SER A 41 2.71 -8.70 9.54
CA SER A 41 2.61 -10.08 10.03
C SER A 41 3.30 -10.31 11.39
N ASN A 42 4.19 -9.40 11.81
CA ASN A 42 4.85 -9.43 13.12
C ASN A 42 4.05 -8.68 14.22
N GLY A 43 2.82 -8.24 13.93
CA GLY A 43 1.98 -7.47 14.84
C GLY A 43 2.31 -5.97 14.91
N GLY A 44 3.32 -5.51 14.16
CA GLY A 44 3.62 -4.09 14.00
C GLY A 44 2.55 -3.37 13.17
N GLN A 45 2.49 -2.05 13.32
CA GLN A 45 1.61 -1.19 12.53
C GLN A 45 2.43 -0.14 11.81
N GLU A 46 2.18 0.06 10.52
CA GLU A 46 2.82 1.11 9.72
C GLU A 46 1.74 1.94 9.01
N LEU A 47 1.97 3.25 8.93
CA LEU A 47 1.14 4.14 8.09
C LEU A 47 1.68 4.13 6.67
N THR A 48 0.89 3.59 5.75
CA THR A 48 1.20 3.54 4.32
C THR A 48 0.44 4.61 3.56
N LYS A 49 1.06 5.14 2.49
CA LYS A 49 0.40 6.05 1.56
C LYS A 49 -0.47 5.23 0.62
N LYS A 50 -1.73 5.65 0.43
CA LYS A 50 -2.55 5.10 -0.66
C LYS A 50 -1.96 5.49 -2.01
N GLY A 51 -2.26 4.69 -3.03
CA GLY A 51 -1.81 4.94 -4.40
C GLY A 51 -2.17 6.35 -4.88
N PRO A 52 -1.33 6.97 -5.73
CA PRO A 52 -1.65 8.24 -6.34
C PRO A 52 -2.99 8.13 -7.09
N GLU A 53 -3.72 9.25 -7.16
CA GLU A 53 -5.03 9.35 -7.81
C GLU A 53 -6.20 8.61 -7.14
N THR A 54 -5.99 7.94 -6.01
CA THR A 54 -7.08 7.38 -5.21
C THR A 54 -8.05 8.49 -4.82
N SER A 55 -9.36 8.28 -5.04
CA SER A 55 -10.39 9.24 -4.65
C SER A 55 -10.41 9.44 -3.13
N CYS A 56 -10.46 10.70 -2.69
CA CYS A 56 -10.55 11.06 -1.28
C CYS A 56 -11.62 12.13 -1.06
N LYS A 57 -12.15 12.21 0.16
CA LYS A 57 -13.14 13.22 0.56
C LYS A 57 -12.55 14.10 1.63
N MET A 58 -12.50 15.40 1.37
CA MET A 58 -12.03 16.41 2.31
C MET A 58 -13.14 16.75 3.34
N PRO A 59 -12.76 17.33 4.49
CA PRO A 59 -13.71 18.04 5.35
C PRO A 59 -14.55 19.04 4.52
N GLY A 60 -15.85 19.09 4.78
CA GLY A 60 -16.79 19.88 3.97
C GLY A 60 -17.27 19.20 2.69
N GLY A 61 -16.92 17.93 2.48
CA GLY A 61 -17.54 17.07 1.46
C GLY A 61 -16.98 17.22 0.04
N LYS A 62 -15.92 18.02 -0.15
CA LYS A 62 -15.25 18.17 -1.44
C LYS A 62 -14.50 16.88 -1.81
N THR A 63 -14.64 16.46 -3.06
CA THR A 63 -13.90 15.30 -3.60
C THR A 63 -12.53 15.75 -4.11
N GLY A 64 -11.51 14.96 -3.82
CA GLY A 64 -10.13 15.16 -4.25
C GLY A 64 -9.47 13.87 -4.73
N LYS A 65 -8.18 13.94 -5.00
CA LYS A 65 -7.31 12.81 -5.30
C LYS A 65 -6.15 12.76 -4.30
N CYS A 66 -5.73 11.56 -3.96
CA CYS A 66 -4.55 11.37 -3.14
C CYS A 66 -3.28 11.69 -3.93
N LYS A 67 -2.42 12.52 -3.34
CA LYS A 67 -1.08 12.81 -3.82
C LYS A 67 -0.15 12.94 -2.62
N ASP A 68 0.96 12.21 -2.64
CA ASP A 68 1.95 12.19 -1.56
C ASP A 68 1.44 11.84 -0.15
N GLY A 69 0.25 11.23 -0.05
CA GLY A 69 -0.39 10.90 1.23
C GLY A 69 -1.35 11.97 1.75
N GLU A 70 -1.58 13.03 0.97
CA GLU A 70 -2.55 14.09 1.22
C GLU A 70 -3.69 14.05 0.20
N CYS A 71 -4.86 14.50 0.62
CA CYS A 71 -5.98 14.67 -0.29
C CYS A 71 -5.82 16.04 -0.94
N GLU A 72 -5.58 16.10 -2.24
CA GLU A 72 -5.56 17.35 -3.02
C GLU A 72 -6.89 17.53 -3.74
N THR A 73 -7.43 18.75 -3.73
CA THR A 73 -8.63 19.05 -4.51
C THR A 73 -8.28 18.96 -5.99
N LYS A 74 -9.17 18.39 -6.82
CA LYS A 74 -9.07 18.65 -8.25
C LYS A 74 -9.37 20.14 -8.44
N LEU A 75 -8.34 20.96 -8.67
CA LEU A 75 -8.54 22.26 -9.30
C LEU A 75 -9.16 21.95 -10.66
N GLY A 76 -10.47 22.19 -10.76
CA GLY A 76 -11.21 22.17 -12.01
C GLY A 76 -10.82 23.35 -12.88
#